data_AF-A0A5S3VSB7-F1
#
_entry.id   AF-A0A5S3VSB7-F1
#
_cell.length_a   1.000
_cell.length_b   1.000
_cell.length_c   1.000
_cell.angle_alpha   90.00
_cell.angle_beta   90.00
_cell.angle_gamma   90.00
#
_symmetry.space_group_name_H-M   'P 1'
#
loop_
_entity.id
_entity.type
_entity.pdbx_description
1 polymer ?
#
loop_
_entity_poly.entity_id
_entity_poly.type
_entity_poly.pdbx_seq_one_letter_code
_entity_poly.pdbx_strand_id
1 'polypeptide(L)'
;TWAEGELNSYLLSISSHILKLATKDTPPLVDLIDNKVGAKGTGLWTAQNALELGIAVPSLVAAVQARHLTNTGDTHAAKEMTYAAKQTDSIDIDIDQLQQAFHLASLLCYRQGLAL
;
A
#
# COMPACT_ATOMS: atom_id res chain seq x y z
N THR A 1 0.65 -19.11 -9.59
CA THR A 1 0.52 -18.06 -8.56
C THR A 1 0.18 -16.72 -9.22
N TRP A 2 -0.27 -15.68 -8.50
CA TRP A 2 -0.67 -14.41 -9.15
C TRP A 2 0.45 -13.80 -10.02
N ALA A 3 1.72 -13.93 -9.59
CA ALA A 3 2.90 -13.42 -10.30
C ALA A 3 3.20 -14.17 -11.62
N GLU A 4 2.65 -15.36 -11.83
CA GLU A 4 2.84 -16.17 -13.05
C GLU A 4 1.63 -16.06 -14.01
N GLY A 5 0.59 -15.32 -13.62
CA GLY A 5 -0.65 -15.15 -14.39
C GLY A 5 -0.81 -13.74 -14.95
N GLU A 6 -2.06 -13.30 -15.12
CA GLU A 6 -2.41 -11.99 -15.70
C GLU A 6 -1.90 -10.79 -14.89
N LEU A 7 -1.61 -10.98 -13.60
CA LEU A 7 -1.07 -9.96 -12.70
C LEU A 7 0.46 -9.91 -12.70
N ASN A 8 1.12 -10.63 -13.62
CA ASN A 8 2.58 -10.67 -13.70
C ASN A 8 3.13 -9.24 -13.85
N SER A 9 3.81 -8.80 -12.80
CA SER A 9 4.47 -7.51 -12.75
C SER A 9 5.73 -7.63 -11.91
N TYR A 10 6.67 -6.73 -12.18
CA TYR A 10 7.91 -6.64 -11.41
C TYR A 10 7.62 -6.44 -9.91
N LEU A 11 6.70 -5.54 -9.57
CA LEU A 11 6.33 -5.23 -8.18
C LEU A 11 5.72 -6.44 -7.47
N LEU A 12 4.78 -7.16 -8.11
CA LEU A 12 4.19 -8.36 -7.52
C LEU A 12 5.23 -9.47 -7.30
N SER A 13 6.17 -9.61 -8.25
CA SER A 13 7.24 -10.60 -8.17
C SER A 13 8.18 -10.33 -6.99
N ILE A 14 8.63 -9.08 -6.81
CA ILE A 14 9.49 -8.74 -5.67
C ILE A 14 8.72 -8.81 -4.34
N SER A 15 7.42 -8.47 -4.30
CA SER A 15 6.60 -8.62 -3.10
C SER A 15 6.50 -10.08 -2.67
N SER A 16 6.20 -10.99 -3.61
CA SER A 16 6.18 -12.44 -3.34
C SER A 16 7.53 -12.98 -2.88
N HIS A 17 8.62 -12.48 -3.46
CA HIS A 17 9.98 -12.85 -3.04
C HIS A 17 10.29 -12.37 -1.61
N ILE A 18 10.03 -11.09 -1.30
CA ILE A 18 10.29 -10.48 0.01
C ILE A 18 9.53 -11.19 1.13
N LEU A 19 8.26 -11.55 0.90
CA LEU A 19 7.44 -12.27 1.88
C LEU A 19 7.98 -13.68 2.22
N LYS A 20 8.82 -14.26 1.35
CA LYS A 20 9.45 -15.57 1.56
C LYS A 20 10.85 -15.49 2.18
N LEU A 21 11.38 -14.28 2.39
CA LEU A 21 12.69 -14.09 3.01
C LEU A 21 12.59 -14.35 4.52
N ALA A 22 12.75 -15.61 4.90
CA ALA A 22 12.90 -16.07 6.28
C ALA A 22 14.06 -17.07 6.36
N THR A 23 14.72 -17.13 7.52
CA THR A 23 15.68 -18.20 7.84
C THR A 23 15.06 -19.11 8.89
N LYS A 24 15.66 -20.28 9.16
CA LYS A 24 15.17 -21.20 10.21
C LYS A 24 15.19 -20.56 11.60
N ASP A 25 16.05 -19.56 11.80
CA ASP A 25 16.37 -19.00 13.11
C ASP A 25 15.92 -17.53 13.26
N THR A 26 15.29 -16.94 12.23
CA THR A 26 14.83 -15.54 12.27
C THR A 26 13.38 -15.41 11.80
N PRO A 27 12.58 -14.50 12.39
CA PRO A 27 11.29 -14.12 11.83
C PRO A 27 11.38 -13.67 10.36
N PRO A 28 10.26 -13.68 9.61
CA PRO A 28 10.20 -13.12 8.26
C PRO A 28 10.78 -11.71 8.22
N LEU A 29 11.61 -11.41 7.21
CA LEU A 29 12.30 -10.12 7.10
C LEU A 29 11.33 -8.93 7.17
N VAL A 30 10.14 -9.07 6.58
CA VAL A 30 9.11 -8.02 6.57
C VAL A 30 8.67 -7.62 7.99
N ASP A 31 8.68 -8.54 8.95
CA ASP A 31 8.27 -8.30 10.33
C ASP A 31 9.36 -7.59 11.15
N LEU A 32 10.60 -7.53 10.62
CA LEU A 32 11.73 -6.87 11.25
C LEU A 32 11.94 -5.43 10.75
N ILE A 33 11.24 -5.02 9.70
CA ILE A 33 11.39 -3.69 9.08
C ILE A 33 10.51 -2.68 9.83
N ASP A 34 11.11 -1.56 10.24
CA ASP A 34 10.36 -0.45 10.85
C ASP A 34 9.29 0.08 9.87
N ASN A 35 8.07 0.25 10.35
CA ASN A 35 6.94 0.68 9.53
C ASN A 35 6.95 2.22 9.36
N LYS A 36 8.03 2.74 8.76
CA LYS A 36 8.21 4.16 8.41
C LYS A 36 8.62 4.27 6.95
N VAL A 37 7.69 4.71 6.12
CA VAL A 37 7.90 4.75 4.67
C VAL A 37 8.47 6.10 4.25
N GLY A 38 9.66 6.08 3.65
CA GLY A 38 10.32 7.26 3.08
C GLY A 38 9.70 7.72 1.74
N ALA A 39 9.94 8.99 1.39
CA ALA A 39 9.55 9.56 0.09
C ALA A 39 10.56 10.64 -0.35
N LYS A 40 10.76 10.77 -1.68
CA LYS A 40 11.66 11.77 -2.29
C LYS A 40 10.93 12.90 -3.05
N GLY A 41 9.59 12.95 -2.95
CA GLY A 41 8.79 14.06 -3.48
C GLY A 41 8.02 13.80 -4.77
N THR A 42 8.46 12.90 -5.66
CA THR A 42 7.80 12.71 -6.97
C THR A 42 6.31 12.37 -6.87
N GLY A 43 5.91 11.49 -5.95
CA GLY A 43 4.49 11.18 -5.73
C GLY A 43 3.68 12.36 -5.16
N LEU A 44 4.29 13.19 -4.30
CA LEU A 44 3.66 14.40 -3.78
C LEU A 44 3.45 15.42 -4.91
N TRP A 45 4.43 15.60 -5.78
CA TRP A 45 4.32 16.47 -6.94
C TRP A 45 3.18 16.02 -7.87
N THR A 46 3.05 14.72 -8.14
CA THR A 46 1.93 14.19 -8.94
C THR A 46 0.57 14.52 -8.32
N ALA A 47 0.43 14.34 -6.99
CA ALA A 47 -0.81 14.67 -6.28
C ALA A 47 -1.13 16.18 -6.31
N GLN A 48 -0.11 17.03 -6.17
CA GLN A 48 -0.26 18.49 -6.25
C GLN A 48 -0.69 18.94 -7.65
N ASN A 49 0.00 18.46 -8.69
CA ASN A 49 -0.34 18.78 -10.09
C ASN A 49 -1.79 18.37 -10.42
N ALA A 50 -2.24 17.20 -9.94
CA ALA A 50 -3.61 16.76 -10.18
C ALA A 50 -4.66 17.68 -9.55
N LEU A 51 -4.38 18.21 -8.34
CA LEU A 51 -5.25 19.20 -7.70
C LEU A 51 -5.26 20.53 -8.47
N GLU A 52 -4.09 21.00 -8.93
CA GLU A 52 -3.96 22.23 -9.72
C GLU A 52 -4.71 22.14 -11.06
N LEU A 53 -4.67 20.97 -11.71
CA LEU A 53 -5.34 20.71 -12.99
C LEU A 53 -6.83 20.36 -12.84
N GLY A 54 -7.32 20.15 -11.62
CA GLY A 54 -8.69 19.72 -11.36
C GLY A 54 -8.99 18.29 -11.82
N ILE A 55 -7.98 17.41 -11.83
CA ILE A 55 -8.08 16.02 -12.29
C ILE A 55 -8.14 15.08 -11.08
N ALA A 56 -9.17 14.24 -11.02
CA ALA A 56 -9.39 13.35 -9.89
C ALA A 56 -8.46 12.11 -9.92
N VAL A 57 -7.48 12.06 -9.01
CA VAL A 57 -6.56 10.92 -8.82
C VAL A 57 -6.57 10.37 -7.38
N PRO A 58 -7.74 9.98 -6.83
CA PRO A 58 -7.89 9.64 -5.41
C PRO A 58 -6.96 8.51 -4.95
N SER A 59 -6.68 7.51 -5.80
CA SER A 59 -5.80 6.39 -5.44
C SER A 59 -4.34 6.81 -5.31
N LEU A 60 -3.88 7.74 -6.16
CA LEU A 60 -2.52 8.28 -6.10
C LEU A 60 -2.35 9.17 -4.86
N VAL A 61 -3.36 9.98 -4.53
CA VAL A 61 -3.38 10.80 -3.31
C VAL A 61 -3.36 9.91 -2.06
N ALA A 62 -4.20 8.87 -2.02
CA ALA A 62 -4.24 7.93 -0.91
C ALA A 62 -2.88 7.23 -0.69
N ALA A 63 -2.17 6.87 -1.76
CA ALA A 63 -0.84 6.27 -1.66
C ALA A 63 0.19 7.23 -1.02
N VAL A 64 0.12 8.53 -1.32
CA VAL A 64 0.98 9.54 -0.68
C VAL A 64 0.61 9.72 0.81
N GLN A 65 -0.68 9.83 1.10
CA GLN A 65 -1.18 10.00 2.46
C GLN A 65 -0.87 8.79 3.35
N ALA A 66 -1.00 7.57 2.82
CA ALA A 66 -0.65 6.35 3.56
C ALA A 66 0.82 6.37 4.02
N ARG A 67 1.76 6.83 3.18
CA ARG A 67 3.17 6.99 3.57
C ARG A 67 3.33 8.02 4.68
N HIS A 68 2.66 9.17 4.57
CA HIS A 68 2.71 10.20 5.61
C HIS A 68 2.16 9.67 6.94
N LEU A 69 1.07 8.89 6.91
CA LEU A 69 0.46 8.32 8.11
C LEU A 69 1.46 7.46 8.89
N THR A 70 2.26 6.63 8.21
CA THR A 70 3.30 5.81 8.86
C THR A 70 4.34 6.65 9.63
N ASN A 71 4.55 7.91 9.25
CA ASN A 71 5.50 8.82 9.89
C ASN A 71 4.87 9.68 11.01
N THR A 72 3.56 9.58 11.27
CA THR A 72 2.85 10.42 12.26
C THR A 72 2.61 9.76 13.63
N GLY A 73 3.08 8.52 13.82
CA GLY A 73 2.85 7.74 15.06
C GLY A 73 3.38 8.39 16.35
N ASP A 74 4.32 9.33 16.26
CA ASP A 74 4.89 10.02 17.42
C ASP A 74 4.17 11.31 17.83
N THR A 75 3.13 11.72 17.09
CA THR A 75 2.36 12.92 17.40
C THR A 75 1.56 12.76 18.70
N HIS A 76 1.34 13.88 19.42
CA HIS A 76 0.52 13.88 20.63
C HIS A 76 -0.88 13.32 20.36
N ALA A 77 -1.51 13.74 19.25
CA ALA A 77 -2.80 13.22 18.81
C ALA A 77 -2.78 11.69 18.60
N ALA A 78 -1.76 11.13 17.94
CA ALA A 78 -1.64 9.68 17.76
C ALA A 78 -1.45 8.92 19.09
N LYS A 79 -0.75 9.51 20.06
CA LYS A 79 -0.57 8.94 21.41
C LYS A 79 -1.84 9.02 22.26
N GLU A 80 -2.68 10.02 22.02
CA GLU A 80 -3.99 10.18 22.66
C GLU A 80 -5.10 9.34 22.01
N MET A 81 -4.87 8.80 20.79
CA MET A 81 -5.77 7.84 20.16
C MET A 81 -5.76 6.52 20.93
N THR A 82 -6.60 6.46 21.97
CA THR A 82 -6.89 5.27 22.77
C THR A 82 -7.88 4.37 22.06
N TYR A 83 -7.56 3.94 20.83
CA TYR A 83 -8.26 2.79 20.26
C TYR A 83 -7.62 1.54 20.84
N ALA A 84 -8.23 0.97 21.89
CA ALA A 84 -7.90 -0.38 22.30
C ALA A 84 -8.04 -1.26 21.04
N ALA A 85 -6.98 -1.99 20.67
CA ALA A 85 -7.02 -2.90 19.54
C ALA A 85 -8.15 -3.89 19.78
N LYS A 86 -9.33 -3.60 19.23
CA LYS A 86 -10.45 -4.54 19.27
C LYS A 86 -9.98 -5.75 18.48
N GLN A 87 -10.18 -6.90 19.08
CA GLN A 87 -10.00 -8.16 18.38
C GLN A 87 -10.89 -8.10 17.14
N THR A 88 -10.26 -8.05 15.98
CA THR A 88 -10.96 -8.07 14.70
C THR A 88 -11.43 -9.49 14.45
N ASP A 89 -12.69 -9.64 14.06
CA ASP A 89 -13.21 -10.95 13.65
C ASP A 89 -12.38 -11.49 12.48
N SER A 90 -12.06 -12.78 12.53
CA SER A 90 -11.46 -13.46 11.39
C SER A 90 -12.53 -13.58 10.30
N ILE A 91 -12.38 -12.80 9.23
CA ILE A 91 -13.19 -12.95 8.03
C ILE A 91 -12.54 -14.00 7.12
N ASP A 92 -13.36 -14.85 6.52
CA ASP A 92 -12.90 -15.71 5.43
C ASP A 92 -12.72 -14.83 4.19
N ILE A 93 -11.52 -14.84 3.62
CA ILE A 93 -11.17 -14.02 2.46
C ILE A 93 -11.13 -14.92 1.24
N ASP A 94 -12.07 -14.70 0.32
CA ASP A 94 -12.01 -15.31 -1.01
C ASP A 94 -10.81 -14.75 -1.78
N ILE A 95 -9.83 -15.61 -2.01
CA ILE A 95 -8.57 -15.27 -2.67
C ILE A 95 -8.81 -14.89 -4.14
N ASP A 96 -9.78 -15.51 -4.82
CA ASP A 96 -10.10 -15.19 -6.21
C ASP A 96 -10.77 -13.81 -6.30
N GLN A 97 -11.66 -13.49 -5.35
CA GLN A 97 -12.25 -12.16 -5.24
C GLN A 97 -11.18 -11.09 -4.95
N LEU A 98 -10.24 -11.38 -4.04
CA LEU A 98 -9.14 -10.47 -3.72
C LEU A 98 -8.23 -10.25 -4.95
N GLN A 99 -7.99 -11.29 -5.74
CA GLN A 99 -7.21 -11.19 -6.98
C GLN A 99 -7.88 -10.24 -7.98
N GLN A 100 -9.19 -10.39 -8.19
CA GLN A 100 -9.96 -9.53 -9.08
C GLN A 100 -10.00 -8.09 -8.58
N ALA A 101 -10.16 -7.89 -7.26
CA ALA A 101 -10.13 -6.56 -6.65
C ALA A 101 -8.77 -5.87 -6.85
N PHE A 102 -7.66 -6.59 -6.66
CA PHE A 102 -6.32 -6.08 -6.91
C PHE A 102 -6.11 -5.71 -8.39
N HIS A 103 -6.59 -6.56 -9.31
CA HIS A 103 -6.52 -6.27 -10.74
C HIS A 103 -7.27 -4.98 -11.10
N LEU A 104 -8.52 -4.86 -10.64
CA LEU A 104 -9.34 -3.68 -10.87
C LEU A 104 -8.72 -2.42 -10.27
N ALA A 105 -8.22 -2.49 -9.03
CA ALA A 105 -7.56 -1.38 -8.38
C ALA A 105 -6.33 -0.90 -9.17
N SER A 106 -5.55 -1.84 -9.71
CA SER A 106 -4.40 -1.53 -10.58
C SER A 106 -4.84 -0.79 -11.84
N LEU A 107 -5.87 -1.28 -12.53
CA LEU A 107 -6.44 -0.62 -13.72
C LEU A 107 -6.94 0.80 -13.43
N LEU A 108 -7.62 1.00 -12.29
CA LEU A 108 -8.08 2.32 -11.85
C LEU A 108 -6.92 3.28 -11.59
N CYS A 109 -5.84 2.82 -10.95
CA CYS A 109 -4.63 3.62 -10.75
C CYS A 109 -4.02 4.07 -12.08
N TYR A 110 -3.89 3.16 -13.05
CA TYR A 110 -3.41 3.51 -14.40
C TYR A 110 -4.35 4.47 -15.11
N ARG A 111 -5.66 4.25 -15.04
CA ARG A 111 -6.66 5.12 -15.65
C ARG A 111 -6.60 6.54 -15.10
N GLN A 112 -6.41 6.69 -13.78
CA GLN A 112 -6.21 7.99 -13.12
C GLN A 112 -4.90 8.65 -13.58
N GLY A 113 -3.80 7.90 -13.59
CA GLY A 113 -2.50 8.43 -14.01
C GLY A 113 -2.43 8.83 -15.47
N LEU A 114 -3.13 8.13 -16.37
CA LEU A 114 -3.23 8.48 -17.79
C LEU A 114 -4.22 9.62 -18.07
N ALA A 115 -5.10 9.94 -17.11
CA ALA A 115 -6.00 11.08 -17.21
C ALA A 115 -5.31 12.41 -16.86
N LEU A 116 -4.26 12.31 -16.05
CA LEU A 116 -3.45 13.41 -15.52
C LEU A 116 -2.42 13.88 -16.57
#